data_AF-A0A150PV02-F1
#
_entry.id   AF-A0A150PV02-F1
#
_cell.length_a   1.000
_cell.length_b   1.000
_cell.length_c   1.000
_cell.angle_alpha   90.00
_cell.angle_beta   90.00
_cell.angle_gamma   90.00
#
_symmetry.space_group_name_H-M   'P 1'
#
loop_
_entity.id
_entity.type
_entity.pdbx_description
1 polymer ?
#
loop_
_entity_poly.entity_id
_entity_poly.type
_entity_poly.pdbx_seq_one_letter_code
_entity_poly.pdbx_strand_id
1 'polypeptide(L)'
;MVGLLADARLLAIETGSDRAGTTVELVHESLIERWPTLKRWLDENQEDAVFLDRLRAAARLWEASDRAADTLWRGKVADDARQFHKRYRGQLPERERLYLEEVLRFADQQQRGRRRLVSGVMAALSLLIVAAGAGIVKVTGQNRLITAQFHAIQSTEHTLKGALASAEAARSAAERARQESEAARQESDAQRRRAEQLQQDAEEARDRAEAEAERARVAAGQAQAARDEARRSEVEARQAELKATREELKARAASEEVLRSQREQEVLIERSVGRIGESLD
;
A
#
# COMPACT_ATOMS: atom_id res chain seq x y z
N MET A 1 2.20 93.08 -44.15
CA MET A 1 3.40 92.81 -43.32
C MET A 1 4.70 92.94 -44.11
N VAL A 2 4.78 92.45 -45.35
CA VAL A 2 5.99 92.56 -46.21
C VAL A 2 6.40 94.02 -46.50
N GLY A 3 5.43 94.93 -46.69
CA GLY A 3 5.71 96.35 -46.93
C GLY A 3 6.41 97.08 -45.77
N LEU A 4 6.16 96.69 -44.51
CA LEU A 4 6.81 97.29 -43.33
C LEU A 4 8.29 96.90 -43.20
N LEU A 5 8.67 95.72 -43.70
CA LEU A 5 10.06 95.26 -43.69
C LEU A 5 10.87 95.84 -44.86
N ALA A 6 10.22 96.08 -46.00
CA ALA A 6 10.79 96.82 -47.12
C ALA A 6 11.04 98.29 -46.76
N ASP A 7 10.10 98.94 -46.06
CA ASP A 7 10.23 100.33 -45.59
C ASP A 7 11.38 100.51 -44.59
N ALA A 8 11.66 99.48 -43.78
CA ALA A 8 12.79 99.46 -42.85
C ALA A 8 14.16 99.18 -43.52
N ARG A 9 14.23 99.10 -44.87
CA ARG A 9 15.42 98.73 -45.67
C ARG A 9 16.07 97.40 -45.32
N LEU A 10 15.33 96.50 -44.65
CA LEU A 10 15.85 95.18 -44.28
C LEU A 10 15.78 94.17 -45.43
N LEU A 11 15.01 94.49 -46.48
CA LEU A 11 14.86 93.68 -47.70
C LEU A 11 15.02 94.59 -48.92
N ALA A 12 15.92 94.24 -49.83
CA ALA A 12 16.00 94.86 -51.15
C ALA A 12 15.27 93.93 -52.13
N ILE A 13 14.21 94.43 -52.76
CA ILE A 13 13.43 93.67 -53.74
C ILE A 13 13.83 94.18 -55.12
N GLU A 14 14.68 93.45 -55.83
CA GLU A 14 14.95 93.72 -57.24
C GLU A 14 13.89 93.03 -58.10
N THR A 15 13.10 93.82 -58.81
CA THR A 15 12.15 93.30 -59.79
C THR A 15 12.85 93.27 -61.14
N GLY A 16 13.52 92.16 -61.44
CA GLY A 16 14.11 91.94 -62.76
C GLY A 16 13.04 91.73 -63.83
N SER A 17 13.03 92.55 -64.88
CA SER A 17 12.26 92.29 -66.10
C SER A 17 13.03 91.31 -66.98
N ASP A 18 12.90 90.02 -66.70
CA ASP A 18 12.87 88.93 -67.70
C ASP A 18 12.95 87.55 -67.02
N ARG A 19 11.90 86.73 -67.18
CA ARG A 19 11.72 85.27 -66.88
C ARG A 19 12.36 84.62 -65.63
N ALA A 20 13.07 85.34 -64.80
CA ALA A 20 13.50 84.94 -63.47
C ALA A 20 12.73 85.81 -62.48
N GLY A 21 11.95 85.17 -61.60
CA GLY A 21 11.05 85.85 -60.66
C GLY A 21 11.77 86.82 -59.72
N THR A 22 10.96 87.56 -58.95
CA THR A 22 11.40 88.54 -57.95
C THR A 22 12.50 87.98 -57.04
N THR A 23 13.70 88.53 -57.14
CA THR A 23 14.83 88.20 -56.27
C THR A 23 14.82 89.17 -55.09
N VAL A 24 14.83 88.62 -53.87
CA VAL A 24 14.88 89.42 -52.63
C VAL A 24 16.24 89.19 -52.00
N GLU A 25 17.08 90.22 -52.01
CA GLU A 25 18.39 90.19 -51.38
C GLU A 25 18.28 90.69 -49.93
N LEU A 26 18.82 89.91 -49.00
CA LEU A 26 18.84 90.26 -47.57
C LEU A 26 20.05 91.16 -47.30
N VAL A 27 19.81 92.40 -46.91
CA VAL A 27 20.85 93.44 -46.85
C VAL A 27 21.83 93.21 -45.67
N HIS A 28 21.40 92.56 -44.58
CA HIS A 28 22.21 92.35 -43.37
C HIS A 28 22.16 90.90 -42.84
N GLU A 29 23.35 90.31 -42.66
CA GLU A 29 23.58 88.96 -42.10
C GLU A 29 23.02 88.79 -40.67
N SER A 30 22.89 89.88 -39.93
CA SER A 30 22.38 89.91 -38.55
C SER A 30 20.91 89.47 -38.40
N LEU A 31 20.13 89.46 -39.48
CA LEU A 31 18.74 89.01 -39.46
C LEU A 31 18.62 87.48 -39.47
N ILE A 32 19.61 86.79 -40.07
CA ILE A 32 19.68 85.32 -40.11
C ILE A 32 20.02 84.78 -38.72
N GLU A 33 20.87 85.48 -37.95
CA GLU A 33 21.25 85.08 -36.60
C GLU A 33 20.09 85.13 -35.59
N ARG A 34 19.17 86.09 -35.75
CA ARG A 34 18.09 86.37 -34.79
C ARG A 34 16.77 85.68 -35.12
N TRP A 35 16.70 84.95 -36.24
CA TRP A 35 15.54 84.18 -36.65
C TRP A 35 15.85 82.68 -36.75
N PRO A 36 15.73 81.93 -35.63
CA PRO A 36 16.08 80.52 -35.57
C PRO A 36 15.38 79.65 -36.62
N THR A 37 14.13 79.99 -36.97
CA THR A 37 13.37 79.28 -38.01
C THR A 37 13.97 79.46 -39.40
N LEU A 38 14.41 80.68 -39.74
CA LEU A 38 15.05 80.98 -41.03
C LEU A 38 16.44 80.31 -41.12
N LYS A 39 17.21 80.36 -40.03
CA LYS A 39 18.50 79.66 -39.94
C LYS A 39 18.34 78.16 -40.18
N ARG A 40 17.36 77.51 -39.51
CA ARG A 40 17.06 76.09 -39.73
C ARG A 40 16.71 75.78 -41.18
N TRP A 41 15.87 76.61 -41.82
CA TRP A 41 15.55 76.41 -43.23
C TRP A 41 16.78 76.61 -44.12
N LEU A 42 17.64 77.58 -43.82
CA LEU A 42 18.88 77.81 -44.58
C LEU A 42 19.86 76.64 -44.43
N ASP A 43 19.99 76.08 -43.23
CA ASP A 43 20.82 74.91 -42.94
C ASP A 43 20.28 73.67 -43.68
N GLU A 44 18.95 73.43 -43.64
CA GLU A 44 18.29 72.37 -44.42
C GLU A 44 18.53 72.53 -45.94
N ASN A 45 18.49 73.77 -46.44
CA ASN A 45 18.78 74.06 -47.86
C ASN A 45 20.26 73.84 -48.21
N GLN A 46 21.21 74.08 -47.28
CA GLN A 46 22.63 73.82 -47.50
C GLN A 46 22.94 72.32 -47.55
N GLU A 47 22.37 71.52 -46.65
CA GLU A 47 22.53 70.06 -46.67
C GLU A 47 21.97 69.47 -47.97
N ASP A 48 20.80 69.95 -48.42
CA ASP A 48 20.19 69.54 -49.67
C ASP A 48 21.00 70.00 -50.89
N ALA A 49 21.63 71.17 -50.85
CA ALA A 49 22.53 71.64 -51.90
C ALA A 49 23.78 70.75 -52.04
N VAL A 50 24.41 70.39 -50.92
CA VAL A 50 25.54 69.45 -50.90
C VAL A 50 25.13 68.08 -51.44
N PHE A 51 23.92 67.62 -51.07
CA PHE A 51 23.38 66.37 -51.60
C PHE A 51 23.13 66.43 -53.11
N LEU A 52 22.56 67.54 -53.60
CA LEU A 52 22.32 67.78 -55.02
C LEU A 52 23.63 67.81 -55.82
N ASP A 53 24.70 68.38 -55.29
CA ASP A 53 25.99 68.38 -55.98
C ASP A 53 26.59 66.99 -56.07
N ARG A 54 26.48 66.20 -55.00
CA ARG A 54 26.85 64.78 -55.04
C ARG A 54 25.99 63.99 -56.03
N LEU A 55 24.70 64.28 -56.09
CA LEU A 55 23.77 63.65 -57.03
C LEU A 55 24.12 63.99 -58.48
N ARG A 56 24.43 65.25 -58.78
CA ARG A 56 24.88 65.70 -60.11
C ARG A 56 26.17 65.02 -60.53
N ALA A 57 27.16 64.94 -59.64
CA ALA A 57 28.43 64.27 -59.91
C ALA A 57 28.22 62.78 -60.20
N ALA A 58 27.41 62.10 -59.38
CA ALA A 58 27.12 60.68 -59.56
C ALA A 58 26.31 60.40 -60.83
N ALA A 59 25.32 61.25 -61.14
CA ALA A 59 24.50 61.11 -62.35
C ALA A 59 25.33 61.31 -63.63
N ARG A 60 26.30 62.23 -63.63
CA ARG A 60 27.26 62.40 -64.73
C ARG A 60 28.14 61.17 -64.91
N LEU A 61 28.65 60.60 -63.81
CA LEU A 61 29.48 59.41 -63.86
C LEU A 61 28.70 58.18 -64.37
N TRP A 62 27.46 58.01 -63.91
CA TRP A 62 26.58 56.94 -64.37
C TRP A 62 26.25 57.06 -65.86
N GLU A 63 25.94 58.26 -66.35
CA GLU A 63 25.71 58.50 -67.77
C GLU A 63 26.96 58.26 -68.62
N ALA A 64 28.13 58.71 -68.14
CA ALA A 64 29.41 58.47 -68.81
C ALA A 64 29.83 56.99 -68.83
N SER A 65 29.32 56.20 -67.88
CA SER A 65 29.60 54.75 -67.76
C SER A 65 28.54 53.89 -68.44
N ASP A 66 27.84 54.42 -69.45
CA ASP A 66 26.73 53.75 -70.17
C ASP A 66 25.66 53.16 -69.23
N ARG A 67 25.34 53.91 -68.17
CA ARG A 67 24.35 53.56 -67.14
C ARG A 67 24.64 52.26 -66.39
N ALA A 68 25.92 51.89 -66.24
CA ALA A 68 26.33 50.69 -65.54
C ALA A 68 25.83 50.64 -64.08
N ALA A 69 25.30 49.49 -63.67
CA ALA A 69 24.66 49.29 -62.36
C ALA A 69 25.65 49.38 -61.18
N ASP A 70 26.95 49.20 -61.43
CA ASP A 70 28.02 49.33 -60.44
C ASP A 70 28.25 50.79 -60.00
N THR A 71 27.91 51.77 -60.82
CA THR A 71 28.02 53.20 -60.47
C THR A 71 26.84 53.73 -59.67
N LEU A 72 25.74 52.97 -59.56
CA LEU A 72 24.59 53.33 -58.73
C LEU A 72 24.93 53.32 -57.24
N TRP A 73 24.44 54.31 -56.51
CA TRP A 73 24.52 54.34 -55.05
C TRP A 73 23.85 53.13 -54.40
N ARG A 74 24.50 52.59 -53.35
CA ARG A 74 24.08 51.39 -52.62
C ARG A 74 24.15 51.60 -51.11
N GLY A 75 23.40 50.77 -50.37
CA GLY A 75 23.38 50.79 -48.91
C GLY A 75 22.91 52.15 -48.37
N LYS A 76 23.63 52.67 -47.37
CA LYS A 76 23.25 53.90 -46.65
C LYS A 76 23.04 55.10 -47.57
N VAL A 77 23.85 55.27 -48.62
CA VAL A 77 23.73 56.41 -49.55
C VAL A 77 22.43 56.35 -50.37
N ALA A 78 21.95 55.15 -50.70
CA ALA A 78 20.67 54.97 -51.38
C ALA A 78 19.47 55.24 -50.43
N ASP A 79 19.62 54.94 -49.14
CA ASP A 79 18.62 55.30 -48.13
C ASP A 79 18.58 56.82 -47.90
N ASP A 80 19.75 57.47 -47.83
CA ASP A 80 19.88 58.93 -47.75
C ASP A 80 19.25 59.58 -49.02
N ALA A 81 19.46 59.00 -50.22
CA ALA A 81 18.81 59.43 -51.46
C ALA A 81 17.29 59.27 -51.45
N ARG A 82 16.76 58.22 -50.83
CA ARG A 82 15.32 58.02 -50.64
C ARG A 82 14.73 59.07 -49.71
N GLN A 83 15.44 59.42 -48.64
CA GLN A 83 15.01 60.48 -47.74
C GLN A 83 15.06 61.84 -48.42
N PHE A 84 16.12 62.12 -49.18
CA PHE A 84 16.22 63.31 -50.01
C PHE A 84 15.07 63.41 -51.01
N HIS A 85 14.77 62.34 -51.76
CA HIS A 85 13.66 62.33 -52.73
C HIS A 85 12.29 62.62 -52.08
N LYS A 86 12.07 62.19 -50.83
CA LYS A 86 10.83 62.48 -50.08
C LYS A 86 10.74 63.92 -49.57
N ARG A 87 11.88 64.52 -49.21
CA ARG A 87 11.94 65.87 -48.63
C ARG A 87 11.99 66.94 -49.72
N TYR A 88 12.72 66.71 -50.81
CA TYR A 88 12.97 67.68 -51.85
C TYR A 88 11.72 67.99 -52.68
N ARG A 89 11.38 69.27 -52.81
CA ARG A 89 10.20 69.76 -53.55
C ARG A 89 10.54 70.54 -54.82
N GLY A 90 11.82 70.68 -55.15
CA GLY A 90 12.28 71.36 -56.36
C GLY A 90 12.20 70.48 -57.61
N GLN A 91 12.40 71.09 -58.78
CA GLN A 91 12.52 70.36 -60.05
C GLN A 91 13.97 69.90 -60.23
N LEU A 92 14.16 68.59 -60.37
CA LEU A 92 15.45 68.03 -60.79
C LEU A 92 15.54 68.01 -62.32
N PRO A 93 16.72 68.27 -62.91
CA PRO A 93 16.91 68.01 -64.32
C PRO A 93 16.79 66.52 -64.63
N GLU A 94 16.46 66.22 -65.89
CA GLU A 94 16.07 64.87 -66.34
C GLU A 94 17.11 63.79 -66.01
N ARG A 95 18.40 64.11 -66.16
CA ARG A 95 19.49 63.18 -65.89
C ARG A 95 19.56 62.78 -64.41
N GLU A 96 19.54 63.76 -63.52
CA GLU A 96 19.60 63.54 -62.07
C GLU A 96 18.33 62.82 -61.59
N ARG A 97 17.17 63.12 -62.18
CA ARG A 97 15.92 62.41 -61.93
C ARG A 97 16.01 60.93 -62.31
N LEU A 98 16.46 60.63 -63.53
CA LEU A 98 16.62 59.25 -64.02
C LEU A 98 17.62 58.46 -63.17
N TYR A 99 18.75 59.06 -62.80
CA TYR A 99 19.72 58.43 -61.92
C TYR A 99 19.12 58.11 -60.54
N LEU A 100 18.39 59.07 -59.95
CA LEU A 100 17.75 58.89 -58.65
C LEU A 100 16.68 57.78 -58.69
N GLU A 101 15.85 57.74 -59.73
CA GLU A 101 14.86 56.69 -59.94
C GLU A 101 15.51 55.31 -60.03
N GLU A 102 16.63 55.19 -60.76
CA GLU A 102 17.34 53.93 -60.94
C GLU A 102 18.01 53.44 -59.64
N VAL A 103 18.60 54.35 -58.86
CA VAL A 103 19.13 54.08 -57.51
C VAL A 103 18.02 53.54 -56.59
N LEU A 104 16.85 54.18 -56.60
CA LEU A 104 15.70 53.76 -55.76
C LEU A 104 15.15 52.41 -56.20
N ARG A 105 15.03 52.16 -57.51
CA ARG A 105 14.59 50.88 -58.09
C ARG A 105 15.53 49.75 -57.69
N PHE A 106 16.84 49.98 -57.80
CA PHE A 106 17.86 49.00 -57.44
C PHE A 106 17.83 48.68 -55.94
N ALA A 107 17.74 49.70 -55.08
CA ALA A 107 17.64 49.52 -53.63
C ALA A 107 16.37 48.74 -53.22
N ASP A 108 15.24 49.03 -53.86
CA ASP A 108 13.97 48.31 -53.62
C ASP A 108 14.08 46.82 -53.97
N GLN A 109 14.70 46.48 -55.10
CA GLN A 109 14.87 45.09 -55.52
C GLN A 109 15.76 44.30 -54.56
N GLN A 110 16.88 44.89 -54.14
CA GLN A 110 17.77 44.26 -53.15
C GLN A 110 17.08 44.06 -51.80
N GLN A 111 16.30 45.04 -51.34
CA GLN A 111 15.60 44.93 -50.07
C GLN A 111 14.48 43.88 -50.12
N ARG A 112 13.75 43.78 -51.24
CA ARG A 112 12.73 42.72 -51.44
C ARG A 112 13.36 41.33 -51.45
N GLY A 113 14.49 41.15 -52.13
CA GLY A 113 15.23 39.90 -52.14
C GLY A 113 15.68 39.49 -50.72
N ARG A 114 16.27 40.43 -49.98
CA ARG A 114 16.70 40.18 -48.60
C ARG A 114 15.53 39.88 -47.67
N ARG A 115 14.41 40.61 -47.79
CA ARG A 115 13.19 40.33 -47.00
C ARG A 115 12.60 38.96 -47.29
N ARG A 116 12.60 38.52 -48.56
CA ARG A 116 12.16 37.17 -48.96
C ARG A 116 13.07 36.09 -48.39
N LEU A 117 14.39 36.28 -48.43
CA LEU A 117 15.34 35.35 -47.82
C LEU A 117 15.15 35.27 -46.30
N VAL A 118 15.07 36.42 -45.61
CA VAL A 118 14.87 36.45 -44.16
C VAL A 118 13.52 35.84 -43.77
N SER A 119 12.44 36.18 -44.47
CA SER A 119 11.13 35.56 -44.20
C SER A 119 11.11 34.06 -44.51
N GLY A 120 11.80 33.61 -45.57
CA GLY A 120 11.98 32.19 -45.88
C GLY A 120 12.75 31.44 -44.79
N VAL A 121 13.86 32.02 -44.30
CA VAL A 121 14.64 31.45 -43.18
C VAL A 121 13.80 31.40 -41.91
N MET A 122 13.08 32.48 -41.57
CA MET A 122 12.21 32.49 -40.40
C MET A 122 11.08 31.46 -40.52
N ALA A 123 10.45 31.33 -41.68
CA ALA A 123 9.42 30.32 -41.92
C ALA A 123 9.98 28.89 -41.79
N ALA A 124 11.18 28.64 -42.33
CA ALA A 124 11.86 27.35 -42.19
C ALA A 124 12.20 27.03 -40.72
N LEU A 125 12.72 28.01 -39.97
CA LEU A 125 13.00 27.86 -38.54
C LEU A 125 11.73 27.60 -37.73
N SER A 126 10.64 28.34 -38.01
CA SER A 126 9.35 28.11 -37.37
C SER A 126 8.81 26.70 -37.67
N LEU A 127 8.94 26.22 -38.91
CA LEU A 127 8.54 24.86 -39.27
C LEU A 127 9.36 23.80 -38.54
N LEU A 128 10.68 23.99 -38.40
CA LEU A 128 11.54 23.10 -37.63
C LEU A 128 11.16 23.05 -36.15
N ILE A 129 10.85 24.20 -35.53
CA ILE A 129 10.40 24.26 -34.14
C ILE A 129 9.07 23.52 -33.97
N VAL A 130 8.10 23.73 -34.88
CA VAL A 130 6.80 23.03 -34.84
C VAL A 130 6.99 21.52 -35.04
N ALA A 131 7.84 21.09 -35.98
CA ALA A 131 8.14 19.69 -36.20
C ALA A 131 8.82 19.03 -34.97
N ALA A 132 9.77 19.72 -34.34
CA ALA A 132 10.41 19.27 -33.12
C ALA A 132 9.41 19.18 -31.95
N GLY A 133 8.54 20.19 -31.80
CA GLY A 133 7.48 20.19 -30.80
C GLY A 133 6.47 19.06 -30.99
N ALA A 134 6.04 18.80 -32.23
CA ALA A 134 5.14 17.69 -32.57
C ALA A 134 5.77 16.32 -32.26
N GLY A 135 7.09 16.17 -32.47
CA GLY A 135 7.85 14.98 -32.06
C GLY A 135 7.80 14.76 -30.55
N ILE A 136 8.02 15.81 -29.76
CA ILE A 136 7.99 15.74 -28.29
C ILE A 136 6.59 15.39 -27.76
N VAL A 137 5.52 15.97 -28.34
CA VAL A 137 4.13 15.65 -27.95
C VAL A 137 3.77 14.20 -28.27
N LYS A 138 4.25 13.66 -29.40
CA LYS A 138 4.01 12.26 -29.78
C LYS A 138 4.75 11.28 -28.86
N VAL A 139 5.99 11.59 -28.48
CA VAL A 139 6.80 10.78 -27.55
C VAL A 139 6.24 10.81 -26.13
N THR A 140 5.80 11.99 -25.66
CA THR A 140 5.17 12.12 -24.33
C THR A 140 3.75 11.53 -24.29
N GLY A 141 3.06 11.45 -25.43
CA GLY A 141 1.77 10.76 -25.57
C GLY A 141 1.87 9.24 -25.45
N GLN A 142 2.97 8.62 -25.90
CA GLN A 142 3.20 7.18 -25.76
C GLN A 142 3.68 6.77 -24.36
N ASN A 143 4.31 7.68 -23.61
CA ASN A 143 4.78 7.37 -22.25
C ASN A 143 3.67 7.23 -21.20
N ARG A 144 2.40 7.47 -21.54
CA ARG A 144 1.26 7.12 -20.67
C ARG A 144 1.05 5.59 -20.55
N LEU A 145 1.68 4.79 -21.43
CA LEU A 145 1.67 3.32 -21.32
C LEU A 145 2.71 2.78 -20.32
N ILE A 146 3.78 3.53 -20.03
CA ILE A 146 4.81 3.10 -19.07
C ILE A 146 4.33 3.29 -17.63
N THR A 147 3.58 4.36 -17.34
CA THR A 147 3.00 4.58 -16.00
C THR A 147 1.85 3.62 -15.69
N ALA A 148 1.17 3.08 -16.71
CA ALA A 148 0.14 2.05 -16.52
C ALA A 148 0.74 0.69 -16.11
N GLN A 149 1.97 0.37 -16.53
CA GLN A 149 2.64 -0.89 -16.17
C GLN A 149 3.23 -0.89 -14.75
N PHE A 150 3.57 0.29 -14.20
CA PHE A 150 4.06 0.38 -12.82
C PHE A 150 3.00 -0.03 -11.79
N HIS A 151 1.71 0.26 -12.06
CA HIS A 151 0.61 -0.25 -11.23
C HIS A 151 0.38 -1.75 -11.40
N ALA A 152 0.61 -2.30 -12.61
CA ALA A 152 0.54 -3.74 -12.81
C ALA A 152 1.61 -4.48 -11.99
N ILE A 153 2.86 -3.99 -11.97
CA ILE A 153 3.95 -4.61 -11.21
C ILE A 153 3.71 -4.50 -9.69
N GLN A 154 3.28 -3.34 -9.18
CA GLN A 154 2.94 -3.23 -7.75
C GLN A 154 1.74 -4.09 -7.34
N SER A 155 0.74 -4.24 -8.22
CA SER A 155 -0.38 -5.15 -7.95
C SER A 155 0.07 -6.60 -7.88
N THR A 156 1.06 -7.02 -8.69
CA THR A 156 1.63 -8.36 -8.59
C THR A 156 2.38 -8.57 -7.28
N GLU A 157 3.09 -7.55 -6.78
CA GLU A 157 3.82 -7.67 -5.53
C GLU A 157 2.87 -7.75 -4.31
N HIS A 158 1.82 -6.94 -4.28
CA HIS A 158 0.80 -7.01 -3.23
C HIS A 158 -0.04 -8.28 -3.29
N THR A 159 -0.38 -8.77 -4.49
CA THR A 159 -1.12 -10.04 -4.63
C THR A 159 -0.25 -11.24 -4.26
N LEU A 160 1.05 -11.24 -4.60
CA LEU A 160 1.98 -12.30 -4.20
C LEU A 160 2.23 -12.29 -2.68
N LYS A 161 2.45 -11.12 -2.08
CA LYS A 161 2.57 -10.99 -0.61
C LYS A 161 1.29 -11.40 0.10
N GLY A 162 0.13 -11.01 -0.42
CA GLY A 162 -1.17 -11.43 0.10
C GLY A 162 -1.41 -12.93 -0.04
N ALA A 163 -1.04 -13.52 -1.18
CA ALA A 163 -1.14 -14.96 -1.42
C ALA A 163 -0.22 -15.75 -0.49
N LEU A 164 1.03 -15.33 -0.31
CA LEU A 164 1.98 -15.95 0.63
C LEU A 164 1.47 -15.88 2.07
N ALA A 165 1.02 -14.71 2.53
CA ALA A 165 0.44 -14.54 3.86
C ALA A 165 -0.80 -15.42 4.07
N SER A 166 -1.66 -15.54 3.04
CA SER A 166 -2.84 -16.42 3.09
C SER A 166 -2.46 -17.90 3.12
N ALA A 167 -1.39 -18.30 2.40
CA ALA A 167 -0.89 -19.66 2.40
C ALA A 167 -0.25 -20.04 3.74
N GLU A 168 0.50 -19.12 4.37
CA GLU A 168 1.05 -19.31 5.71
C GLU A 168 -0.05 -19.37 6.77
N ALA A 169 -1.07 -18.51 6.67
CA ALA A 169 -2.25 -18.56 7.53
C ALA A 169 -2.99 -19.91 7.38
N ALA A 170 -3.16 -20.39 6.14
CA ALA A 170 -3.79 -21.68 5.87
C ALA A 170 -2.97 -22.87 6.41
N ARG A 171 -1.63 -22.83 6.27
CA ARG A 171 -0.74 -23.86 6.84
C ARG A 171 -0.80 -23.89 8.35
N SER A 172 -0.69 -22.74 9.01
CA SER A 172 -0.77 -22.67 10.48
C SER A 172 -2.15 -23.06 11.01
N ALA A 173 -3.23 -22.75 10.29
CA ALA A 173 -4.57 -23.21 10.62
C ALA A 173 -4.71 -24.74 10.46
N ALA A 174 -4.13 -25.31 9.39
CA ALA A 174 -4.11 -26.75 9.18
C ALA A 174 -3.29 -27.49 10.26
N GLU A 175 -2.17 -26.92 10.71
CA GLU A 175 -1.37 -27.45 11.81
C GLU A 175 -2.13 -27.40 13.13
N ARG A 176 -2.81 -26.29 13.45
CA ARG A 176 -3.67 -26.20 14.65
C ARG A 176 -4.80 -27.22 14.61
N ALA A 177 -5.47 -27.37 13.47
CA ALA A 177 -6.52 -28.37 13.31
C ALA A 177 -6.00 -29.81 13.48
N ARG A 178 -4.76 -30.10 13.02
CA ARG A 178 -4.10 -31.38 13.27
C ARG A 178 -3.80 -31.58 14.75
N GLN A 179 -3.24 -30.59 15.42
CA GLN A 179 -2.95 -30.64 16.85
C GLN A 179 -4.22 -30.83 17.69
N GLU A 180 -5.29 -30.11 17.37
CA GLU A 180 -6.59 -30.28 18.01
C GLU A 180 -7.17 -31.69 17.78
N SER A 181 -7.08 -32.21 16.55
CA SER A 181 -7.51 -33.57 16.25
C SER A 181 -6.66 -34.63 16.97
N GLU A 182 -5.35 -34.42 17.10
CA GLU A 182 -4.46 -35.32 17.82
C GLU A 182 -4.71 -35.27 19.32
N ALA A 183 -4.91 -34.08 19.89
CA ALA A 183 -5.30 -33.90 21.28
C ALA A 183 -6.65 -34.58 21.57
N ALA A 184 -7.65 -34.40 20.71
CA ALA A 184 -8.95 -35.07 20.84
C ALA A 184 -8.82 -36.60 20.76
N ARG A 185 -7.94 -37.13 19.90
CA ARG A 185 -7.63 -38.57 19.86
C ARG A 185 -6.96 -39.06 21.14
N GLN A 186 -5.97 -38.31 21.63
CA GLN A 186 -5.29 -38.65 22.88
C GLN A 186 -6.24 -38.64 24.09
N GLU A 187 -7.15 -37.67 24.16
CA GLU A 187 -8.19 -37.63 25.19
C GLU A 187 -9.13 -38.82 25.08
N SER A 188 -9.59 -39.17 23.87
CA SER A 188 -10.44 -40.33 23.65
C SER A 188 -9.75 -41.63 24.04
N ASP A 189 -8.47 -41.81 23.66
CA ASP A 189 -7.67 -42.97 24.05
C ASP A 189 -7.42 -43.03 25.57
N ALA A 190 -7.22 -41.88 26.21
CA ALA A 190 -7.10 -41.79 27.66
C ALA A 190 -8.42 -42.16 28.36
N GLN A 191 -9.57 -41.69 27.85
CA GLN A 191 -10.88 -42.08 28.36
C GLN A 191 -11.14 -43.57 28.19
N ARG A 192 -10.81 -44.13 27.03
CA ARG A 192 -10.94 -45.57 26.77
C ARG A 192 -10.09 -46.39 27.74
N ARG A 193 -8.81 -46.03 27.92
CA ARG A 193 -7.93 -46.69 28.90
C ARG A 193 -8.45 -46.60 30.33
N ARG A 194 -8.99 -45.45 30.75
CA ARG A 194 -9.62 -45.29 32.06
C ARG A 194 -10.86 -46.18 32.22
N ALA A 195 -11.68 -46.29 31.18
CA ALA A 195 -12.85 -47.17 31.19
C ALA A 195 -12.43 -48.65 31.27
N GLU A 196 -11.41 -49.05 30.50
CA GLU A 196 -10.83 -50.40 30.56
C GLU A 196 -10.25 -50.71 31.95
N GLN A 197 -9.52 -49.77 32.57
CA GLN A 197 -9.03 -49.91 33.94
C GLN A 197 -10.17 -50.06 34.96
N LEU A 198 -11.20 -49.22 34.88
CA LEU A 198 -12.36 -49.33 35.77
C LEU A 198 -13.09 -50.67 35.60
N GLN A 199 -13.14 -51.21 34.39
CA GLN A 199 -13.70 -52.54 34.13
C GLN A 199 -12.84 -53.64 34.78
N GLN A 200 -11.50 -53.57 34.63
CA GLN A 200 -10.58 -54.52 35.26
C GLN A 200 -10.67 -54.45 36.79
N ASP A 201 -10.65 -53.25 37.37
CA ASP A 201 -10.78 -53.05 38.82
C ASP A 201 -12.12 -53.60 39.33
N ALA A 202 -13.21 -53.42 38.58
CA ALA A 202 -14.52 -53.95 38.91
C ALA A 202 -14.59 -55.48 38.80
N GLU A 203 -13.91 -56.08 37.81
CA GLU A 203 -13.79 -57.53 37.67
C GLU A 203 -12.97 -58.13 38.81
N GLU A 204 -11.81 -57.56 39.13
CA GLU A 204 -11.01 -57.97 40.30
C GLU A 204 -11.76 -57.81 41.63
N ALA A 205 -12.57 -56.77 41.77
CA ALA A 205 -13.40 -56.56 42.96
C ALA A 205 -14.52 -57.61 43.04
N ARG A 206 -15.11 -58.00 41.91
CA ARG A 206 -16.09 -59.10 41.84
C ARG A 206 -15.46 -60.43 42.20
N ASP A 207 -14.30 -60.76 41.64
CA ASP A 207 -13.59 -62.01 41.93
C ASP A 207 -13.20 -62.09 43.41
N ARG A 208 -12.72 -60.97 43.99
CA ARG A 208 -12.45 -60.87 45.43
C ARG A 208 -13.70 -61.10 46.27
N ALA A 209 -14.82 -60.45 45.91
CA ALA A 209 -16.08 -60.60 46.61
C ALA A 209 -16.63 -62.04 46.50
N GLU A 210 -16.50 -62.69 45.35
CA GLU A 210 -16.92 -64.08 45.15
C GLU A 210 -16.05 -65.05 45.97
N ALA A 211 -14.73 -64.85 45.99
CA ALA A 211 -13.83 -65.64 46.82
C ALA A 211 -14.12 -65.46 48.32
N GLU A 212 -14.41 -64.25 48.78
CA GLU A 212 -14.83 -63.98 50.15
C GLU A 212 -16.19 -64.61 50.48
N ALA A 213 -17.16 -64.53 49.57
CA ALA A 213 -18.46 -65.16 49.72
C ALA A 213 -18.34 -66.69 49.81
N GLU A 214 -17.48 -67.31 48.99
CA GLU A 214 -17.25 -68.74 49.03
C GLU A 214 -16.54 -69.17 50.33
N ARG A 215 -15.55 -68.40 50.80
CA ARG A 215 -14.95 -68.60 52.13
C ARG A 215 -15.98 -68.49 53.24
N ALA A 216 -16.87 -67.50 53.18
CA ALA A 216 -17.95 -67.33 54.15
C ALA A 216 -18.95 -68.50 54.10
N ARG A 217 -19.29 -69.02 52.91
CA ARG A 217 -20.12 -70.22 52.74
C ARG A 217 -19.47 -71.45 53.35
N VAL A 218 -18.19 -71.69 53.07
CA VAL A 218 -17.43 -72.82 53.67
C VAL A 218 -17.39 -72.69 55.19
N ALA A 219 -17.08 -71.51 55.72
CA ALA A 219 -17.07 -71.25 57.16
C ALA A 219 -18.45 -71.45 57.80
N ALA A 220 -19.53 -71.00 57.14
CA ALA A 220 -20.90 -71.23 57.59
C ALA A 220 -21.25 -72.73 57.60
N GLY A 221 -20.84 -73.48 56.56
CA GLY A 221 -21.00 -74.93 56.50
C GLY A 221 -20.25 -75.66 57.61
N GLN A 222 -19.01 -75.27 57.90
CA GLN A 222 -18.22 -75.79 59.02
C GLN A 222 -18.87 -75.48 60.38
N ALA A 223 -19.35 -74.24 60.57
CA ALA A 223 -20.04 -73.84 61.78
C ALA A 223 -21.35 -74.62 61.97
N GLN A 224 -22.06 -74.93 60.89
CA GLN A 224 -23.28 -75.74 60.94
C GLN A 224 -22.97 -77.20 61.29
N ALA A 225 -21.93 -77.80 60.68
CA ALA A 225 -21.47 -79.15 61.03
C ALA A 225 -21.05 -79.23 62.50
N ALA A 226 -20.29 -78.25 63.00
CA ALA A 226 -19.89 -78.18 64.41
C ALA A 226 -21.10 -78.06 65.36
N ARG A 227 -22.13 -77.28 64.97
CA ARG A 227 -23.39 -77.20 65.73
C ARG A 227 -24.15 -78.52 65.75
N ASP A 228 -24.21 -79.23 64.62
CA ASP A 228 -24.88 -80.53 64.53
C ASP A 228 -24.15 -81.60 65.37
N GLU A 229 -22.82 -81.57 65.38
CA GLU A 229 -22.00 -82.45 66.22
C GLU A 229 -22.16 -82.13 67.71
N ALA A 230 -22.18 -80.85 68.09
CA ALA A 230 -22.49 -80.43 69.45
C ALA A 230 -23.90 -80.87 69.89
N ARG A 231 -24.90 -80.80 68.99
CA ARG A 231 -26.24 -81.33 69.28
C ARG A 231 -26.23 -82.85 69.49
N ARG A 232 -25.47 -83.59 68.67
CA ARG A 232 -25.32 -85.05 68.82
C ARG A 232 -24.67 -85.39 70.16
N SER A 233 -23.58 -84.73 70.52
CA SER A 233 -22.90 -84.95 71.80
C SER A 233 -23.78 -84.58 73.00
N GLU A 234 -24.60 -83.53 72.90
CA GLU A 234 -25.58 -83.17 73.95
C GLU A 234 -26.68 -84.24 74.10
N VAL A 235 -27.16 -84.81 72.99
CA VAL A 235 -28.13 -85.93 73.02
C VAL A 235 -27.50 -87.18 73.62
N GLU A 236 -26.27 -87.53 73.24
CA GLU A 236 -25.53 -88.65 73.81
C GLU A 236 -25.26 -88.47 75.30
N ALA A 237 -24.86 -87.27 75.73
CA ALA A 237 -24.68 -86.92 77.13
C ALA A 237 -25.99 -87.06 77.92
N ARG A 238 -27.11 -86.55 77.40
CA ARG A 238 -28.44 -86.75 78.00
C ARG A 238 -28.82 -88.22 78.10
N GLN A 239 -28.53 -89.02 77.08
CA GLN A 239 -28.78 -90.47 77.14
C GLN A 239 -27.90 -91.16 78.18
N ALA A 240 -26.64 -90.75 78.31
CA ALA A 240 -25.73 -91.27 79.33
C ALA A 240 -26.20 -90.89 80.74
N GLU A 241 -26.64 -89.64 80.97
CA GLU A 241 -27.24 -89.21 82.23
C GLU A 241 -28.51 -90.01 82.56
N LEU A 242 -29.41 -90.21 81.60
CA LEU A 242 -30.62 -91.01 81.78
C LEU A 242 -30.30 -92.49 82.09
N LYS A 243 -29.26 -93.05 81.46
CA LYS A 243 -28.77 -94.39 81.78
C LYS A 243 -28.16 -94.43 83.19
N ALA A 244 -27.33 -93.47 83.55
CA ALA A 244 -26.70 -93.38 84.86
C ALA A 244 -27.75 -93.24 85.97
N THR A 245 -28.73 -92.35 85.82
CA THR A 245 -29.86 -92.24 86.77
C THR A 245 -30.69 -93.52 86.85
N ARG A 246 -30.91 -94.21 85.72
CA ARG A 246 -31.60 -95.51 85.72
C ARG A 246 -30.80 -96.59 86.47
N GLU A 247 -29.49 -96.63 86.28
CA GLU A 247 -28.61 -97.54 87.02
C GLU A 247 -28.52 -97.17 88.51
N GLU A 248 -28.48 -95.89 88.87
CA GLU A 248 -28.57 -95.43 90.26
C GLU A 248 -29.89 -95.83 90.91
N LEU A 249 -31.03 -95.68 90.22
CA LEU A 249 -32.33 -96.10 90.70
C LEU A 249 -32.40 -97.62 90.90
N LYS A 250 -31.81 -98.41 89.99
CA LYS A 250 -31.68 -99.87 90.16
C LYS A 250 -30.78 -100.23 91.33
N ALA A 251 -29.65 -99.56 91.49
CA ALA A 251 -28.72 -99.78 92.60
C ALA A 251 -29.37 -99.44 93.96
N ARG A 252 -30.17 -98.37 94.02
CA ARG A 252 -30.99 -98.03 95.20
C ARG A 252 -32.08 -99.06 95.48
N ALA A 253 -32.78 -99.54 94.45
CA ALA A 253 -33.77 -100.60 94.62
C ALA A 253 -33.11 -101.90 95.11
N ALA A 254 -31.95 -102.27 94.57
CA ALA A 254 -31.18 -103.44 95.01
C ALA A 254 -30.66 -103.27 96.45
N SER A 255 -30.21 -102.08 96.87
CA SER A 255 -29.79 -101.85 98.25
C SER A 255 -30.97 -101.85 99.23
N GLU A 256 -32.13 -101.34 98.84
CA GLU A 256 -33.38 -101.48 99.61
C GLU A 256 -33.83 -102.94 99.73
N GLU A 257 -33.66 -103.73 98.68
CA GLU A 257 -34.00 -105.17 98.68
C GLU A 257 -33.03 -105.97 99.55
N VAL A 258 -31.73 -105.65 99.53
CA VAL A 258 -30.73 -106.20 100.47
C VAL A 258 -31.08 -105.82 101.91
N LEU A 259 -31.43 -104.56 102.19
CA LEU A 259 -31.87 -104.10 103.52
C LEU A 259 -33.18 -104.75 103.97
N ARG A 260 -34.10 -105.08 103.05
CA ARG A 260 -35.29 -105.88 103.36
C ARG A 260 -34.91 -107.32 103.70
N SER A 261 -34.03 -107.95 102.93
CA SER A 261 -33.58 -109.32 103.24
C SER A 261 -32.82 -109.39 104.56
N GLN A 262 -32.04 -108.36 104.91
CA GLN A 262 -31.38 -108.27 106.22
C GLN A 262 -32.40 -108.10 107.36
N ARG A 263 -33.42 -107.25 107.18
CA ARG A 263 -34.51 -107.15 108.17
C ARG A 263 -35.31 -108.44 108.30
N GLU A 264 -35.55 -109.16 107.20
CA GLU A 264 -36.18 -110.48 107.22
C GLU A 264 -35.28 -111.53 107.89
N GLN A 265 -33.96 -111.46 107.70
CA GLN A 265 -32.99 -112.28 108.43
C GLN A 265 -32.95 -111.94 109.93
N GLU A 266 -33.01 -110.67 110.32
CA GLU A 266 -33.11 -110.26 111.74
C GLU A 266 -34.40 -110.79 112.39
N VAL A 267 -35.54 -110.69 111.70
CA VAL A 267 -36.82 -111.23 112.19
C VAL A 267 -36.81 -112.76 112.27
N LEU A 268 -36.10 -113.45 111.36
CA LEU A 268 -35.92 -114.90 111.42
C LEU A 268 -34.95 -115.33 112.54
N ILE A 269 -33.93 -114.52 112.84
CA ILE A 269 -33.02 -114.74 113.97
C ILE A 269 -33.76 -114.55 115.30
N GLU A 270 -34.54 -113.47 115.48
CA GLU A 270 -35.37 -113.27 116.66
C GLU A 270 -36.38 -114.41 116.87
N ARG A 271 -36.97 -114.93 115.79
CA ARG A 271 -37.92 -116.06 115.85
C ARG A 271 -37.26 -117.40 116.17
N SER A 272 -35.97 -117.55 115.87
CA SER A 272 -35.20 -118.77 116.16
C SER A 272 -34.61 -118.80 117.58
N VAL A 273 -34.38 -117.63 118.19
CA VAL A 273 -33.91 -117.53 119.59
C VAL A 273 -35.05 -117.71 120.60
N GLY A 274 -36.32 -117.56 120.19
CA GLY A 274 -37.49 -117.76 121.06
C GLY A 274 -38.06 -119.20 121.15
N ARG A 275 -37.44 -120.23 120.53
CA ARG A 275 -38.07 -121.57 120.45
C ARG A 275 -37.20 -122.77 120.84
N ILE A 276 -36.04 -122.58 121.44
CA ILE A 276 -35.23 -123.69 121.98
C ILE A 276 -34.72 -123.28 123.36
N GLY A 277 -35.47 -123.70 124.40
CA GLY A 277 -35.17 -123.38 125.80
C GLY A 277 -36.29 -123.68 126.79
N GLU A 278 -37.51 -124.03 126.32
CA GLU A 278 -38.56 -124.67 127.11
C GLU A 278 -38.63 -126.17 126.73
N SER A 279 -37.68 -126.97 127.23
CA SER A 279 -37.81 -128.44 127.33
C SER A 279 -36.56 -129.01 128.04
N LEU A 280 -36.75 -129.85 129.06
CA LEU A 280 -35.83 -130.35 130.10
C LEU A 280 -35.98 -129.53 131.40
N ASP A 281 -37.01 -129.67 132.23
CA ASP A 281 -37.52 -130.89 132.91
C ASP A 281 -37.74 -132.18 132.08
#